data_AF-A0A4Y2EW48-F1
#
_entry.id   AF-A0A4Y2EW48-F1
#
_cell.length_a   1.000
_cell.length_b   1.000
_cell.length_c   1.000
_cell.angle_alpha   90.00
_cell.angle_beta   90.00
_cell.angle_gamma   90.00
#
_symmetry.space_group_name_H-M   'P 1'
#
loop_
_entity.id
_entity.type
_entity.pdbx_description
1 polymer ?
#
loop_
_entity_poly.entity_id
_entity_poly.type
_entity_poly.pdbx_seq_one_letter_code
_entity_poly.pdbx_strand_id
1 'polypeptide(L)'
;MWPSTIKNLFTDSTAELYLWFAHGQLALFNKAILGMEKDNTTAFEIAEAHKALKRNLTERKASNFIPMGAKKIYRNLDEQVRNSVKEECDGFYERCIAYLDLWRIVLETLNSFHGSM
;
A
#
# COMPACT_ATOMS: atom_id res chain seq x y z
N MET A 1 14.19 25.57 -11.51
CA MET A 1 14.48 25.04 -10.16
C MET A 1 13.82 23.67 -9.96
N TRP A 2 14.17 22.70 -10.81
CA TRP A 2 13.57 21.35 -10.87
C TRP A 2 14.63 20.22 -11.01
N PRO A 3 15.83 20.43 -11.61
CA PRO A 3 16.85 19.37 -11.71
C PRO A 3 17.47 18.96 -10.36
N SER A 4 17.68 19.92 -9.47
CA SER A 4 18.37 19.69 -8.19
C SER A 4 17.52 18.93 -7.19
N THR A 5 16.20 19.14 -7.16
CA THR A 5 15.29 18.42 -6.25
C THR A 5 15.22 16.93 -6.57
N ILE A 6 15.11 16.59 -7.85
CA ILE A 6 15.13 15.18 -8.31
C ILE A 6 16.51 14.57 -8.03
N LYS A 7 17.59 15.29 -8.32
CA LYS A 7 18.94 14.83 -8.00
C LYS A 7 19.10 14.56 -6.49
N ASN A 8 18.60 15.46 -5.65
CA ASN A 8 18.67 15.33 -4.20
C ASN A 8 17.83 14.16 -3.68
N LEU A 9 16.67 13.89 -4.29
CA LEU A 9 15.82 12.72 -4.00
C LEU A 9 16.56 11.40 -4.26
N PHE A 10 17.45 11.35 -5.27
CA PHE A 10 18.23 10.16 -5.60
C PHE A 10 19.60 10.10 -4.92
N THR A 11 20.02 11.14 -4.21
CA THR A 11 21.27 11.15 -3.42
C THR A 11 21.05 10.98 -1.93
N ASP A 12 19.84 11.22 -1.43
CA ASP A 12 19.46 10.91 -0.05
C ASP A 12 19.02 9.44 0.06
N SER A 13 19.76 8.66 0.85
CA SER A 13 19.45 7.26 1.10
C SER A 13 18.04 7.06 1.69
N THR A 14 17.56 8.02 2.48
CA THR A 14 16.23 7.96 3.08
C THR A 14 15.14 8.13 2.01
N ALA A 15 15.33 9.03 1.06
CA ALA A 15 14.44 9.19 -0.08
C ALA A 15 14.41 7.94 -0.98
N GLU A 16 15.55 7.29 -1.22
CA GLU A 16 15.59 6.00 -1.93
C GLU A 16 14.78 4.92 -1.19
N LEU A 17 14.86 4.86 0.14
CA LEU A 17 14.05 3.95 0.94
C LEU A 17 12.55 4.17 0.72
N TYR A 18 12.10 5.44 0.75
CA TYR A 18 10.69 5.76 0.53
C TYR A 18 10.24 5.41 -0.89
N LEU A 19 11.10 5.57 -1.90
CA LEU A 19 10.80 5.16 -3.27
C LEU A 19 10.59 3.65 -3.37
N TRP A 20 11.47 2.85 -2.74
CA TRP A 20 11.30 1.40 -2.66
C TRP A 20 10.02 1.00 -1.93
N PHE A 21 9.70 1.71 -0.83
CA PHE A 21 8.46 1.52 -0.11
C PHE A 21 7.25 1.80 -1.00
N ALA A 22 7.16 2.99 -1.58
CA ALA A 22 6.07 3.39 -2.46
C ALA A 22 5.90 2.42 -3.64
N HIS A 23 6.99 2.04 -4.31
CA HIS A 23 6.97 1.05 -5.38
C HIS A 23 6.39 -0.30 -4.93
N GLY A 24 6.82 -0.79 -3.76
CA GLY A 24 6.32 -2.05 -3.19
C GLY A 24 4.83 -2.04 -2.82
N GLN A 25 4.29 -0.87 -2.47
CA GLN A 25 2.85 -0.70 -2.23
C GLN A 25 2.10 -0.56 -3.55
N LEU A 26 2.57 0.26 -4.48
CA LEU A 26 1.96 0.43 -5.80
C LEU A 26 1.85 -0.90 -6.55
N ALA A 27 2.89 -1.75 -6.50
CA ALA A 27 2.83 -3.08 -7.10
C ALA A 27 1.74 -3.97 -6.48
N LEU A 28 1.51 -3.87 -5.17
CA LEU A 28 0.47 -4.61 -4.47
C LEU A 28 -0.93 -4.13 -4.88
N PHE A 29 -1.14 -2.81 -4.91
CA PHE A 29 -2.40 -2.20 -5.35
C PHE A 29 -2.68 -2.51 -6.83
N ASN A 30 -1.69 -2.33 -7.70
CA ASN A 30 -1.83 -2.62 -9.13
C ASN A 30 -2.23 -4.08 -9.39
N LYS A 31 -1.65 -5.03 -8.63
CA LYS A 31 -2.06 -6.44 -8.72
C LYS A 31 -3.54 -6.65 -8.34
N ALA A 32 -4.04 -5.95 -7.33
CA ALA A 32 -5.43 -6.04 -6.93
C ALA A 32 -6.37 -5.40 -7.97
N ILE A 33 -6.03 -4.19 -8.45
CA ILE A 33 -6.78 -3.45 -9.48
C ILE A 33 -6.89 -4.27 -10.77
N LEU A 34 -5.76 -4.79 -11.29
CA LEU A 34 -5.76 -5.67 -12.46
C LEU A 34 -6.52 -6.98 -12.25
N GLY A 35 -6.74 -7.39 -10.99
CA GLY A 35 -7.59 -8.52 -10.65
C GLY A 35 -9.08 -8.16 -10.72
N MET A 36 -9.44 -6.94 -10.32
CA MET A 36 -10.81 -6.44 -10.25
C MET A 36 -11.34 -5.91 -11.59
N GLU A 37 -10.47 -5.34 -12.43
CA GLU A 37 -10.83 -4.69 -13.70
C GLU A 37 -10.88 -5.65 -14.90
N LYS A 38 -10.77 -6.97 -14.69
CA LYS A 38 -10.85 -7.92 -15.80
C LYS A 38 -12.27 -7.98 -16.36
N ASP A 39 -12.37 -8.22 -17.66
CA ASP A 39 -13.65 -8.51 -18.30
C ASP A 39 -14.35 -9.69 -17.61
N ASN A 40 -15.65 -9.55 -17.35
CA ASN A 40 -16.50 -10.52 -16.65
C ASN A 40 -16.15 -10.79 -15.17
N THR A 41 -15.38 -9.91 -14.51
CA THR A 41 -15.16 -10.03 -13.07
C THR A 41 -16.48 -9.91 -12.31
N THR A 42 -16.75 -10.87 -11.43
CA THR A 42 -17.94 -10.90 -10.59
C THR A 42 -17.78 -10.01 -9.35
N ALA A 43 -18.90 -9.55 -8.77
CA ALA A 43 -18.89 -8.81 -7.50
C ALA A 43 -18.21 -9.61 -6.36
N PHE A 44 -18.34 -10.95 -6.39
CA PHE A 44 -17.66 -11.84 -5.44
C PHE A 44 -16.14 -11.80 -5.61
N GLU A 45 -15.63 -11.86 -6.83
CA GLU A 45 -14.19 -11.77 -7.11
C GLU A 45 -13.61 -10.41 -6.70
N ILE A 46 -14.37 -9.32 -6.91
CA ILE A 46 -14.00 -7.98 -6.43
C ILE A 46 -13.88 -7.97 -4.91
N ALA A 47 -14.86 -8.55 -4.21
CA ALA A 47 -14.86 -8.62 -2.74
C ALA A 47 -13.68 -9.45 -2.20
N GLU A 48 -13.34 -10.57 -2.84
CA GLU A 48 -12.20 -11.40 -2.44
C GLU A 48 -10.87 -10.70 -2.74
N ALA A 49 -10.73 -10.00 -3.86
CA ALA A 49 -9.55 -9.20 -4.17
C ALA A 49 -9.36 -8.05 -3.16
N HIS A 50 -10.45 -7.40 -2.75
CA HIS A 50 -10.45 -6.36 -1.73
C HIS A 50 -10.00 -6.89 -0.38
N LYS A 51 -10.59 -8.02 0.05
CA LYS A 51 -10.23 -8.71 1.29
C LYS A 51 -8.78 -9.17 1.29
N ALA A 52 -8.30 -9.71 0.17
CA ALA A 52 -6.91 -10.13 0.00
C ALA A 52 -5.95 -8.94 0.09
N LEU A 53 -6.27 -7.81 -0.54
CA LEU A 53 -5.46 -6.59 -0.46
C LEU A 53 -5.40 -6.07 0.98
N LYS A 54 -6.54 -5.96 1.67
CA LYS A 54 -6.60 -5.54 3.08
C LYS A 54 -5.75 -6.46 3.96
N ARG A 55 -5.89 -7.79 3.81
CA ARG A 55 -5.09 -8.77 4.55
C ARG A 55 -3.59 -8.55 4.35
N ASN A 56 -3.14 -8.41 3.11
CA ASN A 56 -1.72 -8.17 2.81
C ASN A 56 -1.19 -6.90 3.49
N LEU A 57 -1.96 -5.81 3.47
CA LEU A 57 -1.57 -4.56 4.14
C LEU A 57 -1.49 -4.72 5.66
N THR A 58 -2.46 -5.41 6.27
CA THR A 58 -2.46 -5.72 7.70
C THR A 58 -1.25 -6.57 8.11
N GLU A 59 -0.95 -7.63 7.35
CA GLU A 59 0.21 -8.50 7.61
C GLU A 59 1.54 -7.75 7.44
N ARG A 60 1.64 -6.89 6.41
CA ARG A 60 2.83 -6.05 6.19
C ARG A 60 3.02 -5.04 7.32
N LYS A 61 1.95 -4.42 7.81
CA LYS A 61 2.00 -3.54 8.99
C LYS A 61 2.48 -4.31 10.22
N ALA A 62 1.84 -5.43 10.54
CA ALA A 62 2.16 -6.24 11.73
C ALA A 62 3.61 -6.77 11.74
N SER A 63 4.19 -6.99 10.55
CA SER A 63 5.57 -7.46 10.39
C SER A 63 6.60 -6.34 10.21
N ASN A 64 6.21 -5.06 10.30
CA ASN A 64 7.08 -3.91 9.99
C ASN A 64 7.78 -4.09 8.64
N PHE A 65 7.02 -4.46 7.62
CA PHE A 65 7.57 -4.90 6.34
C PHE A 65 8.39 -3.80 5.66
N ILE A 66 9.64 -4.14 5.35
CA ILE A 66 10.56 -3.35 4.53
C ILE A 66 10.80 -4.07 3.20
N PRO A 67 10.56 -3.43 2.04
CA PRO A 67 10.84 -4.01 0.74
C PRO A 67 12.28 -4.46 0.60
N MET A 68 12.51 -5.52 -0.17
CA MET A 68 13.85 -6.11 -0.32
C MET A 68 14.89 -5.09 -0.82
N GLY A 69 14.51 -4.22 -1.77
CA GLY A 69 15.37 -3.14 -2.26
C GLY A 69 15.76 -2.11 -1.20
N ALA A 70 14.92 -1.89 -0.20
CA ALA A 70 15.17 -0.95 0.91
C ALA A 70 15.90 -1.59 2.11
N LYS A 71 16.00 -2.91 2.22
CA LYS A 71 16.50 -3.58 3.44
C LYS A 71 17.90 -3.15 3.84
N LYS A 72 18.81 -2.99 2.87
CA LYS A 72 20.20 -2.57 3.14
C LYS A 72 20.24 -1.15 3.69
N ILE A 73 19.48 -0.25 3.07
CA ILE A 73 19.39 1.16 3.48
C ILE A 73 18.82 1.24 4.90
N TYR A 74 17.68 0.60 5.15
CA TYR A 74 16.99 0.62 6.44
C TYR A 74 17.88 0.14 7.59
N ARG A 75 18.71 -0.90 7.37
CA ARG A 75 19.65 -1.42 8.37
C ARG A 75 20.77 -0.44 8.72
N ASN A 76 21.13 0.43 7.79
CA ASN A 76 22.21 1.41 7.95
C ASN A 76 21.72 2.76 8.50
N LEU A 77 20.40 2.96 8.64
CA LEU A 77 19.85 4.17 9.25
C LEU A 77 20.14 4.21 10.75
N ASP A 78 20.40 5.42 11.24
CA ASP A 78 20.40 5.74 12.67
C ASP A 78 19.06 5.35 13.30
N GLU A 79 19.08 4.98 14.57
CA GLU A 79 17.92 4.48 15.29
C GLU A 79 16.75 5.49 15.29
N GLN A 80 17.05 6.77 15.49
CA GLN A 80 16.04 7.83 15.46
C GLN A 80 15.35 7.93 14.09
N VAL A 81 16.13 7.92 13.01
CA VAL A 81 15.59 7.99 11.64
C VAL A 81 14.79 6.72 11.32
N ARG A 82 15.29 5.56 11.75
CA ARG A 82 14.61 4.28 11.59
C ARG A 82 13.25 4.23 12.27
N ASN A 83 13.14 4.81 13.48
CA ASN A 83 11.88 4.91 14.21
C ASN A 83 10.90 5.85 13.50
N SER A 84 11.36 7.01 13.01
CA SER A 84 10.52 7.92 12.20
C SER A 84 9.99 7.23 10.95
N VAL A 85 10.86 6.57 10.19
CA VAL A 85 10.48 5.82 8.98
C VAL A 85 9.43 4.76 9.31
N LYS A 86 9.60 4.04 10.43
CA LYS A 86 8.64 3.03 10.87
C LYS A 86 7.27 3.64 11.17
N GLU A 87 7.22 4.72 11.96
CA GLU A 87 5.97 5.42 12.28
C GLU A 87 5.24 5.92 11.03
N GLU A 88 5.98 6.48 10.08
CA GLU A 88 5.41 6.95 8.82
C GLU A 88 4.86 5.79 7.96
N CYS A 89 5.59 4.67 7.91
CA CYS A 89 5.14 3.45 7.22
C CYS A 89 3.89 2.87 7.89
N ASP A 90 3.84 2.81 9.22
CA ASP A 90 2.67 2.34 9.98
C ASP A 90 1.45 3.23 9.72
N GLY A 91 1.64 4.55 9.76
CA GLY A 91 0.59 5.52 9.43
C GLY A 91 0.10 5.41 7.99
N PHE A 92 0.99 5.07 7.04
CA PHE A 92 0.57 4.77 5.67
C PHE A 92 -0.35 3.55 5.61
N TYR A 93 0.04 2.44 6.24
CA TYR A 93 -0.78 1.22 6.25
C TYR A 93 -2.13 1.45 6.92
N GLU A 94 -2.18 2.21 8.02
CA GLU A 94 -3.43 2.59 8.68
C GLU A 94 -4.38 3.34 7.75
N ARG A 95 -3.87 4.34 7.04
CA ARG A 95 -4.68 5.10 6.08
C ARG A 95 -5.19 4.22 4.94
N CYS A 96 -4.35 3.35 4.39
CA CYS A 96 -4.77 2.41 3.35
C CYS A 96 -5.85 1.43 3.85
N ILE A 97 -5.68 0.88 5.05
CA ILE A 97 -6.65 -0.05 5.65
C ILE A 97 -7.99 0.66 5.90
N ALA A 98 -7.96 1.86 6.47
CA ALA A 98 -9.15 2.67 6.70
C ALA A 98 -9.87 3.01 5.38
N TYR A 99 -9.11 3.36 4.34
CA TYR A 99 -9.67 3.61 3.01
C TYR A 99 -10.37 2.37 2.43
N LEU A 100 -9.75 1.19 2.55
CA LEU A 100 -10.38 -0.06 2.12
C LEU A 100 -11.64 -0.37 2.92
N ASP A 101 -11.68 -0.06 4.21
CA ASP A 101 -12.89 -0.25 5.02
C ASP A 101 -14.05 0.66 4.58
N LEU A 102 -13.77 1.90 4.16
CA LEU A 102 -14.79 2.76 3.54
C LEU A 102 -15.31 2.16 2.22
N TRP A 103 -14.42 1.61 1.39
CA TRP A 103 -14.80 0.97 0.13
C TRP A 103 -15.67 -0.28 0.33
N ARG A 104 -15.44 -1.04 1.41
CA ARG A 104 -16.26 -2.20 1.74
C ARG A 104 -17.72 -1.80 1.94
N ILE A 105 -17.98 -0.72 2.67
CA ILE A 105 -19.34 -0.23 2.92
C ILE A 105 -20.06 0.09 1.61
N VAL A 106 -19.35 0.68 0.64
CA VAL A 106 -19.89 0.97 -0.69
C VAL A 106 -20.24 -0.33 -1.44
N LEU A 107 -19.35 -1.33 -1.43
CA LEU A 107 -19.59 -2.62 -2.07
C LEU A 107 -20.77 -3.39 -1.46
N GLU A 108 -20.87 -3.41 -0.13
CA GLU A 108 -21.99 -4.04 0.58
C GLU A 108 -23.32 -3.35 0.27
N THR A 109 -23.31 -2.01 0.20
CA THR A 109 -24.46 -1.20 -0.19
C THR A 109 -24.91 -1.57 -1.62
N LEU A 110 -24.00 -1.59 -2.59
CA LEU A 110 -24.31 -1.93 -3.99
C LEU A 110 -24.89 -3.35 -4.14
N ASN A 111 -24.35 -4.32 -3.39
CA ASN A 111 -24.86 -5.69 -3.41
C ASN A 111 -26.28 -5.81 -2.84
N SER A 112 -26.63 -5.00 -1.83
CA SER A 112 -27.99 -4.98 -1.27
C SER A 112 -29.04 -4.42 -2.24
N PHE A 113 -28.64 -3.54 -3.16
CA PHE A 113 -29.52 -3.00 -4.21
C PHE A 113 -29.78 -3.99 -5.36
N HIS A 114 -28.86 -4.93 -5.62
CA HIS A 114 -29.07 -5.96 -6.66
C HIS A 114 -29.99 -7.11 -6.20
N GLY A 115 -30.14 -7.32 -4.89
CA GLY A 115 -31.04 -8.34 -4.31
C GLY A 115 -32.51 -7.90 -4.17
N SER A 116 -32.87 -6.71 -4.65
CA SER A 116 -34.21 -6.11 -4.53
C SER A 116 -34.89 -5.81 -5.88
N MET A 117 -34.36 -6.35 -6.99
CA MET A 117 -34.99 -6.35 -8.32
C MET A 117 -35.40 -7.76 -8.74
#